data_AF-A0A316QFN5-F1
#
_entry.id   AF-A0A316QFN5-F1
#
_cell.length_a   1.000
_cell.length_b   1.000
_cell.length_c   1.000
_cell.angle_alpha   90.00
_cell.angle_beta   90.00
_cell.angle_gamma   90.00
#
_symmetry.space_group_name_H-M   'P 1'
#
loop_
_entity.id
_entity.type
_entity.pdbx_description
1 polymer ?
#
loop_
_entity_poly.entity_id
_entity_poly.type
_entity_poly.pdbx_seq_one_letter_code
_entity_poly.pdbx_strand_id
1 'polypeptide(L)'
;MKHFRTNKFMSFVLAISIILVSLSFSVGAVETNQITTDNLRYTTRLMSVIDVKLNELKMIDNVDNLTIANVKTAHDLAGNEYKIIECAPSGYMIFNEETGVFTEYSSTASSPYLGYDLNLVYCGPTFYYVEDSTGDLHHLINTFEEIDSDVKAIFTQSCNDYYATLVADTNQLVVDYLNGDYQNQTFLQIVTATTQVQATPRTTTYGYLQNYEFFYNMQQCGYYSPPGSNGICGYIALGMLIAYKEKYNSSANYMDDIYWSDPTHNNLKGGTDSLAWHLRSNYGSDDSTYSTTIKETSQAYFTGRGVVVNHVSEWWGSFTKGTIMDSIDDDNPVLIFGSLFNPQNPDDNIDHGVVAYKYSDESGLFGDTTFTAHYGWDGYENIYVSGLFGSIYILQ
;
A
#
# COMPACT_ATOMS: atom_id res chain seq x y z
N MET A 1 -31.08 -6.63 -78.25
CA MET A 1 -31.16 -7.25 -76.90
C MET A 1 -30.50 -6.29 -75.94
N LYS A 2 -31.29 -5.67 -75.05
CA LYS A 2 -31.31 -5.91 -73.58
C LYS A 2 -29.96 -5.57 -72.93
N HIS A 3 -29.83 -4.76 -71.89
CA HIS A 3 -30.74 -4.02 -71.03
C HIS A 3 -29.85 -3.22 -70.05
N PHE A 4 -30.22 -1.98 -69.70
CA PHE A 4 -30.27 -1.38 -68.34
C PHE A 4 -28.97 -1.32 -67.50
N ARG A 5 -28.70 -0.33 -66.63
CA ARG A 5 -29.42 0.85 -66.13
C ARG A 5 -28.42 1.74 -65.40
N THR A 6 -28.68 3.04 -65.42
CA THR A 6 -28.21 4.07 -64.47
C THR A 6 -28.64 3.77 -63.03
N ASN A 7 -27.95 4.34 -62.04
CA ASN A 7 -28.51 5.17 -60.92
C ASN A 7 -27.38 5.53 -59.93
N LYS A 8 -27.00 6.80 -59.81
CA LYS A 8 -27.62 7.86 -58.98
C LYS A 8 -27.50 7.61 -57.47
N PHE A 9 -26.53 8.34 -56.89
CA PHE A 9 -26.57 8.85 -55.51
C PHE A 9 -27.92 9.53 -55.26
N MET A 10 -28.66 9.08 -54.24
CA MET A 10 -29.63 9.93 -53.55
C MET A 10 -29.98 9.35 -52.18
N SER A 11 -30.03 10.25 -51.21
CA SER A 11 -30.32 10.11 -49.79
C SER A 11 -31.50 9.22 -49.44
N PHE A 12 -31.40 8.52 -48.31
CA PHE A 12 -32.58 8.03 -47.59
C PHE A 12 -32.46 8.35 -46.10
N VAL A 13 -33.26 9.34 -45.70
CA VAL A 13 -33.79 9.50 -44.34
C VAL A 13 -34.79 8.36 -44.14
N LEU A 14 -34.67 7.57 -43.09
CA LEU A 14 -35.75 6.68 -42.66
C LEU A 14 -36.00 6.83 -41.16
N ALA A 15 -37.23 7.26 -40.88
CA ALA A 15 -37.80 7.47 -39.57
C ALA A 15 -37.92 6.15 -38.79
N ILE A 16 -37.56 6.18 -37.50
CA ILE A 16 -37.87 5.11 -36.55
C ILE A 16 -39.19 5.47 -35.88
N SER A 17 -40.22 4.68 -36.20
CA SER A 17 -41.55 4.75 -35.61
C SER A 17 -41.53 4.23 -34.18
N ILE A 18 -42.08 5.04 -33.27
CA ILE A 18 -42.36 4.72 -31.87
C ILE A 18 -43.44 3.63 -31.83
N ILE A 19 -43.12 2.48 -31.23
CA ILE A 19 -44.11 1.52 -30.73
C ILE A 19 -44.12 1.65 -29.21
N LEU A 20 -45.16 2.30 -28.69
CA LEU A 20 -45.54 2.32 -27.27
C LEU A 20 -46.15 0.95 -26.92
N VAL A 21 -45.42 0.13 -26.17
CA VAL A 21 -46.00 -0.93 -25.34
C VAL A 21 -45.85 -0.47 -23.90
N SER A 22 -46.97 -0.05 -23.32
CA SER A 22 -47.11 0.30 -21.91
C SER A 22 -47.02 -0.97 -21.06
N LEU A 23 -45.85 -1.23 -20.49
CA LEU A 23 -45.73 -2.05 -19.29
C LEU A 23 -45.39 -1.11 -18.14
N SER A 24 -46.39 -0.85 -17.31
CA SER A 24 -46.29 -0.12 -16.05
C SER A 24 -45.48 -0.95 -15.04
N PHE A 25 -44.16 -0.80 -15.09
CA PHE A 25 -43.31 -1.07 -13.94
C PHE A 25 -43.21 0.20 -13.10
N SER A 26 -43.39 0.06 -11.79
CA SER A 26 -43.09 1.11 -10.83
C SER A 26 -41.63 1.50 -10.98
N VAL A 27 -41.37 2.62 -11.66
CA VAL A 27 -40.07 3.26 -11.68
C VAL A 27 -39.83 3.80 -10.27
N GLY A 28 -39.19 3.00 -9.43
CA GLY A 28 -38.35 3.56 -8.39
C GLY A 28 -37.36 4.49 -9.08
N ALA A 29 -37.23 5.72 -8.59
CA ALA A 29 -36.30 6.69 -9.13
C ALA A 29 -34.89 6.10 -9.09
N VAL A 30 -34.41 5.60 -10.23
CA VAL A 30 -32.98 5.47 -10.48
C VAL A 30 -32.52 6.92 -10.62
N GLU A 31 -31.76 7.42 -9.65
CA GLU A 31 -30.98 8.64 -9.84
C GLU A 31 -30.02 8.38 -11.00
N THR A 32 -30.45 8.73 -12.21
CA THR A 32 -29.52 8.93 -13.31
C THR A 32 -28.68 10.15 -12.94
N ASN A 33 -27.48 9.91 -12.40
CA ASN A 33 -26.45 10.94 -12.27
C ASN A 33 -26.26 11.57 -13.64
N GLN A 34 -26.83 12.77 -13.85
CA GLN A 34 -26.50 13.55 -15.03
C GLN A 34 -25.01 13.88 -14.94
N ILE A 35 -24.22 13.36 -15.88
CA ILE A 35 -22.82 13.74 -16.01
C ILE A 35 -22.80 15.23 -16.35
N THR A 36 -22.48 16.06 -15.37
CA THR A 36 -22.28 17.49 -15.56
C THR A 36 -20.95 17.73 -16.28
N THR A 37 -20.83 18.86 -16.97
CA THR A 37 -19.54 19.28 -17.55
C THR A 37 -18.45 19.39 -16.48
N ASP A 38 -18.82 19.77 -15.27
CA ASP A 38 -17.89 19.89 -14.14
C ASP A 38 -17.38 18.53 -13.67
N ASN A 39 -18.26 17.52 -13.58
CA ASN A 39 -17.85 16.15 -13.28
C ASN A 39 -16.88 15.60 -14.33
N LEU A 40 -17.16 15.80 -15.62
CA LEU A 40 -16.28 15.35 -16.70
C LEU A 40 -14.90 16.03 -16.63
N ARG A 41 -14.86 17.32 -16.32
CA ARG A 41 -13.62 18.08 -16.16
C ARG A 41 -12.83 17.59 -14.96
N TYR A 42 -13.49 17.35 -13.82
CA TYR A 42 -12.85 16.78 -12.63
C TYR A 42 -12.23 15.41 -12.93
N THR A 43 -13.00 14.48 -13.50
CA THR A 43 -12.49 13.16 -13.88
C THR A 43 -11.29 13.24 -14.84
N THR A 44 -11.31 14.18 -15.78
CA THR A 44 -10.17 14.40 -16.69
C THR A 44 -8.91 14.83 -15.94
N ARG A 45 -9.05 15.70 -14.93
CA ARG A 45 -7.92 16.15 -14.09
C ARG A 45 -7.41 15.02 -13.21
N LEU A 46 -8.31 14.27 -12.55
CA LEU A 46 -7.95 13.09 -11.77
C LEU A 46 -7.12 12.10 -12.60
N MET A 47 -7.61 11.73 -13.79
CA MET A 47 -6.88 10.83 -14.67
C MET A 47 -5.52 11.40 -15.10
N SER A 48 -5.42 12.71 -15.32
CA SER A 48 -4.13 13.35 -15.63
C SER A 48 -3.13 13.28 -14.46
N VAL A 49 -3.59 13.28 -13.21
CA VAL A 49 -2.72 13.08 -12.02
C VAL A 49 -2.25 11.62 -11.97
N ILE A 50 -3.20 10.68 -12.10
CA ILE A 50 -2.93 9.24 -12.06
C ILE A 50 -1.96 8.84 -13.19
N ASP A 51 -2.14 9.35 -14.40
CA ASP A 51 -1.25 9.05 -15.54
C ASP A 51 0.19 9.51 -15.29
N VAL A 52 0.37 10.67 -14.64
CA VAL A 52 1.71 11.15 -14.29
C VAL A 52 2.34 10.26 -13.23
N LYS A 53 1.59 9.85 -12.20
CA LYS A 53 2.09 8.92 -11.18
C LYS A 53 2.40 7.54 -11.76
N LEU A 54 1.54 7.04 -12.65
CA LEU A 54 1.76 5.78 -13.35
C LEU A 54 3.07 5.83 -14.16
N ASN A 55 3.31 6.91 -14.91
CA ASN A 55 4.55 7.05 -15.67
C ASN A 55 5.79 7.16 -14.77
N GLU A 56 5.68 7.84 -13.62
CA GLU A 56 6.74 7.82 -12.61
C GLU A 56 7.03 6.38 -12.14
N LEU A 57 5.99 5.64 -11.75
CA LEU A 57 6.11 4.26 -11.29
C LEU A 57 6.76 3.34 -12.34
N LYS A 58 6.37 3.48 -13.62
CA LYS A 58 7.01 2.75 -14.74
C LYS A 58 8.50 3.01 -14.84
N MET A 59 8.92 4.26 -14.65
CA MET A 59 10.33 4.64 -14.72
C MET A 59 11.12 4.10 -13.52
N ILE A 60 10.54 4.16 -12.31
CA ILE A 60 11.18 3.67 -11.09
C ILE A 60 11.42 2.16 -11.17
N ASP A 61 10.41 1.40 -11.60
CA ASP A 61 10.47 -0.06 -11.63
C ASP A 61 10.92 -0.64 -12.99
N ASN A 62 11.18 0.22 -13.97
CA ASN A 62 11.54 -0.17 -15.34
C ASN A 62 10.50 -1.14 -15.97
N VAL A 63 9.21 -0.78 -15.86
CA VAL A 63 8.06 -1.55 -16.35
C VAL A 63 7.28 -0.74 -17.39
N ASP A 64 7.45 -1.04 -18.68
CA ASP A 64 6.86 -0.19 -19.75
C ASP A 64 5.37 -0.48 -20.04
N ASN A 65 4.90 -1.70 -19.75
CA ASN A 65 3.58 -2.19 -20.15
C ASN A 65 2.47 -1.97 -19.11
N LEU A 66 2.76 -1.26 -18.01
CA LEU A 66 1.78 -1.00 -16.96
C LEU A 66 0.67 -0.06 -17.47
N THR A 67 -0.60 -0.38 -17.25
CA THR A 67 -1.73 0.47 -17.67
C THR A 67 -2.83 0.45 -16.62
N ILE A 68 -3.56 1.55 -16.47
CA ILE A 68 -4.76 1.61 -15.61
C ILE A 68 -5.82 0.66 -16.18
N ALA A 69 -6.27 -0.27 -15.35
CA ALA A 69 -7.32 -1.23 -15.66
C ALA A 69 -8.67 -0.82 -15.05
N ASN A 70 -8.66 -0.30 -13.82
CA ASN A 70 -9.86 0.12 -13.11
C ASN A 70 -9.57 1.24 -12.11
N VAL A 71 -10.58 2.03 -11.77
CA VAL A 71 -10.52 3.03 -10.69
C VAL A 71 -11.76 2.86 -9.83
N LYS A 72 -11.56 2.46 -8.57
CA LYS A 72 -12.61 2.22 -7.58
C LYS A 72 -12.52 3.27 -6.47
N THR A 73 -13.57 3.35 -5.67
CA THR A 73 -13.61 4.22 -4.49
C THR A 73 -13.80 3.35 -3.25
N ALA A 74 -12.95 3.58 -2.26
CA ALA A 74 -13.07 3.04 -0.91
C ALA A 74 -13.23 4.20 0.08
N HIS A 75 -13.83 3.92 1.24
CA HIS A 75 -13.89 4.86 2.35
C HIS A 75 -13.24 4.25 3.58
N ASP A 76 -12.68 5.07 4.45
CA ASP A 76 -12.31 4.59 5.79
C ASP A 76 -13.50 4.65 6.76
N LEU A 77 -13.29 4.24 8.00
CA LEU A 77 -14.33 4.24 9.04
C LEU A 77 -14.62 5.63 9.63
N ALA A 78 -13.91 6.67 9.17
CA ALA A 78 -14.22 8.08 9.41
C ALA A 78 -14.95 8.74 8.22
N GLY A 79 -15.08 8.03 7.09
CA GLY A 79 -15.72 8.52 5.88
C GLY A 79 -14.78 9.26 4.93
N ASN A 80 -13.46 9.24 5.16
CA ASN A 80 -12.50 9.81 4.22
C ASN A 80 -12.41 8.92 2.97
N GLU A 81 -12.35 9.56 1.80
CA GLU A 81 -12.41 8.86 0.51
C GLU A 81 -11.01 8.54 -0.04
N TYR A 82 -10.87 7.35 -0.63
CA TYR A 82 -9.65 6.91 -1.30
C TYR A 82 -9.97 6.29 -2.66
N LYS A 83 -9.17 6.64 -3.67
CA LYS A 83 -9.20 6.00 -4.98
C LYS A 83 -8.28 4.80 -4.99
N ILE A 84 -8.82 3.66 -5.40
CA ILE A 84 -8.05 2.44 -5.66
C ILE A 84 -7.88 2.32 -7.17
N ILE A 85 -6.66 2.53 -7.66
CA ILE A 85 -6.31 2.44 -9.07
C ILE A 85 -5.68 1.07 -9.31
N GLU A 86 -6.37 0.18 -10.02
CA GLU A 86 -5.86 -1.14 -10.38
C GLU A 86 -5.15 -1.05 -11.73
N CYS A 87 -4.00 -1.73 -11.85
CA CYS A 87 -3.19 -1.75 -13.06
C CYS A 87 -3.14 -3.15 -13.69
N ALA A 88 -2.90 -3.18 -15.00
CA ALA A 88 -2.60 -4.38 -15.77
C ALA A 88 -1.15 -4.33 -16.28
N PRO A 89 -0.42 -5.46 -16.36
CA PRO A 89 -0.87 -6.82 -16.05
C PRO A 89 -0.97 -7.15 -14.55
N SER A 90 -0.31 -6.38 -13.69
CA SER A 90 -0.42 -6.41 -12.22
C SER A 90 0.00 -5.03 -11.71
N GLY A 91 -0.32 -4.68 -10.47
CA GLY A 91 -0.02 -3.37 -9.87
C GLY A 91 -1.26 -2.64 -9.37
N TYR A 92 -1.04 -1.68 -8.47
CA TYR A 92 -2.08 -0.80 -7.97
C TYR A 92 -1.51 0.51 -7.39
N MET A 93 -2.37 1.49 -7.19
CA MET A 93 -2.10 2.71 -6.43
C MET A 93 -3.32 3.04 -5.56
N ILE A 94 -3.09 3.53 -4.35
CA ILE A 94 -4.12 4.07 -3.45
C ILE A 94 -3.85 5.56 -3.28
N PHE A 95 -4.88 6.38 -3.52
CA PHE A 95 -4.75 7.83 -3.64
C PHE A 95 -5.84 8.53 -2.84
N ASN A 96 -5.46 9.45 -1.95
CA ASN A 96 -6.42 10.33 -1.28
C ASN A 96 -6.51 11.66 -2.05
N GLU A 97 -7.67 11.92 -2.65
CA GLU A 97 -7.86 13.08 -3.54
C GLU A 97 -7.81 14.42 -2.81
N GLU A 98 -8.30 14.47 -1.56
CA GLU A 98 -8.37 15.70 -0.77
C GLU A 98 -6.99 16.22 -0.36
N THR A 99 -6.05 15.31 -0.12
CA THR A 99 -4.66 15.64 0.26
C THR A 99 -3.70 15.57 -0.93
N GLY A 100 -4.09 14.94 -2.04
CA GLY A 100 -3.22 14.74 -3.19
C GLY A 100 -2.08 13.74 -2.94
N VAL A 101 -2.21 12.90 -1.90
CA VAL A 101 -1.19 11.94 -1.48
C VAL A 101 -1.48 10.54 -2.02
N PHE A 102 -0.46 9.91 -2.60
CA PHE A 102 -0.47 8.48 -2.92
C PHE A 102 0.06 7.73 -1.70
N THR A 103 -0.82 7.00 -1.02
CA THR A 103 -0.54 6.39 0.28
C THR A 103 0.20 5.07 0.17
N GLU A 104 -0.12 4.32 -0.89
CA GLU A 104 0.45 3.00 -1.13
C GLU A 104 0.38 2.66 -2.63
N TYR A 105 1.45 2.08 -3.18
CA TYR A 105 1.43 1.64 -4.58
C TYR A 105 2.45 0.54 -4.87
N SER A 106 2.23 -0.18 -5.97
CA SER A 106 3.15 -1.18 -6.50
C SER A 106 2.93 -1.36 -8.01
N SER A 107 4.01 -1.59 -8.76
CA SER A 107 3.92 -1.97 -10.19
C SER A 107 3.80 -3.48 -10.42
N THR A 108 3.97 -4.28 -9.35
CA THR A 108 4.09 -5.74 -9.46
C THR A 108 3.08 -6.50 -8.60
N ALA A 109 2.72 -5.97 -7.43
CA ALA A 109 1.73 -6.59 -6.55
C ALA A 109 0.31 -6.48 -7.12
N SER A 110 -0.49 -7.53 -6.95
CA SER A 110 -1.92 -7.45 -7.28
C SER A 110 -2.62 -6.47 -6.34
N SER A 111 -3.63 -5.77 -6.86
CA SER A 111 -4.50 -4.94 -6.01
C SER A 111 -5.10 -5.79 -4.88
N PRO A 112 -5.07 -5.32 -3.61
CA PRO A 112 -5.75 -6.02 -2.53
C PRO A 112 -7.27 -6.09 -2.73
N TYR A 113 -7.83 -5.21 -3.56
CA TYR A 113 -9.25 -5.15 -3.90
C TYR A 113 -9.58 -5.82 -5.24
N LEU A 114 -8.65 -6.58 -5.84
CA LEU A 114 -8.89 -7.25 -7.12
C LEU A 114 -10.09 -8.21 -7.00
N GLY A 115 -11.09 -8.02 -7.86
CA GLY A 115 -12.33 -8.81 -7.84
C GLY A 115 -13.44 -8.30 -6.90
N TYR A 116 -13.20 -7.21 -6.16
CA TYR A 116 -14.20 -6.55 -5.30
C TYR A 116 -14.54 -5.16 -5.84
N ASP A 117 -15.82 -4.81 -5.94
CA ASP A 117 -16.28 -3.56 -6.56
C ASP A 117 -17.14 -2.67 -5.64
N LEU A 118 -17.64 -3.21 -4.53
CA LEU A 118 -18.57 -2.52 -3.63
C LEU A 118 -18.16 -2.71 -2.18
N ASN A 119 -18.61 -1.79 -1.32
CA ASN A 119 -18.40 -1.83 0.13
C ASN A 119 -16.91 -1.91 0.53
N LEU A 120 -16.05 -1.23 -0.24
CA LEU A 120 -14.62 -1.26 -0.03
C LEU A 120 -14.25 -0.32 1.13
N VAL A 121 -13.55 -0.86 2.11
CA VAL A 121 -13.07 -0.11 3.27
C VAL A 121 -11.55 -0.13 3.31
N TYR A 122 -10.93 1.04 3.37
CA TYR A 122 -9.46 1.22 3.44
C TYR A 122 -9.12 2.01 4.69
N CYS A 123 -8.43 1.41 5.66
CA CYS A 123 -8.07 2.09 6.91
C CYS A 123 -6.60 2.48 6.99
N GLY A 124 -5.89 2.46 5.85
CA GLY A 124 -4.45 2.71 5.78
C GLY A 124 -3.68 1.51 5.21
N PRO A 125 -2.36 1.65 5.00
CA PRO A 125 -1.52 0.57 4.47
C PRO A 125 -1.71 -0.71 5.26
N THR A 126 -1.81 -1.85 4.57
CA THR A 126 -2.07 -3.19 5.14
C THR A 126 -3.49 -3.44 5.67
N PHE A 127 -4.37 -2.44 5.70
CA PHE A 127 -5.72 -2.54 6.27
C PHE A 127 -6.81 -2.45 5.20
N TYR A 128 -7.01 -3.55 4.49
CA TYR A 128 -7.95 -3.64 3.36
C TYR A 128 -9.12 -4.55 3.68
N TYR A 129 -10.32 -4.00 3.64
CA TYR A 129 -11.53 -4.75 4.00
C TYR A 129 -12.64 -4.61 2.96
N VAL A 130 -13.55 -5.57 2.98
CA VAL A 130 -14.89 -5.44 2.42
C VAL A 130 -15.91 -5.55 3.53
N GLU A 131 -16.89 -4.64 3.53
CA GLU A 131 -18.02 -4.71 4.45
C GLU A 131 -19.13 -5.59 3.85
N ASP A 132 -19.56 -6.58 4.63
CA ASP A 132 -20.61 -7.50 4.21
C ASP A 132 -22.03 -6.99 4.53
N SER A 133 -23.03 -7.85 4.42
CA SER A 133 -24.43 -7.49 4.68
C SER A 133 -24.80 -7.38 6.17
N THR A 134 -24.03 -7.98 7.07
CA THR A 134 -24.19 -7.82 8.52
C THR A 134 -23.47 -6.57 9.02
N GLY A 135 -22.58 -6.03 8.19
CA GLY A 135 -21.75 -4.87 8.48
C GLY A 135 -20.42 -5.28 9.07
N ASP A 136 -20.04 -6.55 9.04
CA ASP A 136 -18.74 -7.00 9.53
C ASP A 136 -17.70 -6.74 8.43
N LEU A 137 -16.47 -6.40 8.82
CA LEU A 137 -15.38 -6.12 7.89
C LEU A 137 -14.50 -7.34 7.74
N HIS A 138 -14.38 -7.83 6.51
CA HIS A 138 -13.55 -8.99 6.18
C HIS A 138 -12.24 -8.53 5.57
N HIS A 139 -11.11 -8.88 6.20
CA HIS A 139 -9.81 -8.48 5.68
C HIS A 139 -9.49 -9.27 4.39
N LEU A 140 -9.08 -8.55 3.33
CA LEU A 140 -8.99 -9.12 1.97
C LEU A 140 -7.75 -9.99 1.72
N ILE A 141 -6.68 -9.78 2.49
CA ILE A 141 -5.45 -10.60 2.44
C ILE A 141 -5.41 -11.61 3.59
N ASN A 142 -5.49 -11.13 4.84
CA ASN A 142 -5.58 -11.96 6.04
C ASN A 142 -7.01 -12.47 6.29
N THR A 143 -7.41 -13.58 5.67
CA THR A 143 -8.80 -14.10 5.78
C THR A 143 -9.21 -14.58 7.17
N PHE A 144 -8.33 -14.53 8.17
CA PHE A 144 -8.64 -14.86 9.57
C PHE A 144 -8.96 -13.63 10.41
N GLU A 145 -8.77 -12.44 9.85
CA GLU A 145 -9.05 -11.18 10.51
C GLU A 145 -10.40 -10.64 10.04
N GLU A 146 -11.27 -10.46 11.02
CA GLU A 146 -12.61 -9.92 10.86
C GLU A 146 -12.85 -8.89 11.96
N ILE A 147 -13.49 -7.77 11.60
CA ILE A 147 -13.92 -6.75 12.54
C ILE A 147 -15.44 -6.79 12.61
N ASP A 148 -15.95 -7.20 13.77
CA ASP A 148 -17.39 -7.20 14.03
C ASP A 148 -17.97 -5.79 13.91
N SER A 149 -19.14 -5.72 13.30
CA SER A 149 -19.93 -4.50 13.09
C SER A 149 -20.11 -3.68 14.37
N ASP A 150 -20.29 -4.35 15.51
CA ASP A 150 -20.49 -3.75 16.83
C ASP A 150 -19.27 -2.98 17.35
N VAL A 151 -18.07 -3.25 16.84
CA VAL A 151 -16.81 -2.61 17.29
C VAL A 151 -16.19 -1.67 16.25
N LYS A 152 -16.70 -1.62 15.02
CA LYS A 152 -16.17 -0.75 13.94
C LYS A 152 -16.00 0.71 14.33
N ALA A 153 -16.97 1.26 15.07
CA ALA A 153 -16.95 2.67 15.46
C ALA A 153 -15.74 3.03 16.35
N ILE A 154 -15.10 2.03 16.97
CA ILE A 154 -13.92 2.24 17.82
C ILE A 154 -12.69 2.58 16.95
N PHE A 155 -12.66 2.12 15.70
CA PHE A 155 -11.55 2.36 14.77
C PHE A 155 -11.60 3.71 14.04
N THR A 156 -12.73 4.42 14.14
CA THR A 156 -12.90 5.73 13.49
C THR A 156 -11.80 6.72 13.90
N GLN A 157 -11.34 6.68 15.15
CA GLN A 157 -10.25 7.55 15.59
C GLN A 157 -8.92 7.22 14.89
N SER A 158 -8.60 5.94 14.71
CA SER A 158 -7.41 5.50 13.97
C SER A 158 -7.42 6.03 12.54
N CYS A 159 -8.58 5.98 11.88
CA CYS A 159 -8.76 6.52 10.53
C CYS A 159 -8.57 8.05 10.50
N ASN A 160 -9.10 8.76 11.51
CA ASN A 160 -8.88 10.22 11.63
C ASN A 160 -7.41 10.57 11.86
N ASP A 161 -6.72 9.82 12.72
CA ASP A 161 -5.31 10.06 13.03
C ASP A 161 -4.45 9.79 11.80
N TYR A 162 -4.70 8.69 11.10
CA TYR A 162 -4.05 8.39 9.82
C TYR A 162 -4.33 9.46 8.77
N TYR A 163 -5.58 9.87 8.57
CA TYR A 163 -5.93 10.93 7.64
C TYR A 163 -5.28 12.27 8.01
N ALA A 164 -5.17 12.60 9.30
CA ALA A 164 -4.45 13.79 9.75
C ALA A 164 -2.97 13.80 9.33
N THR A 165 -2.35 12.62 9.19
CA THR A 165 -1.00 12.50 8.64
C THR A 165 -0.95 12.87 7.17
N LEU A 166 -1.95 12.44 6.38
CA LEU A 166 -2.07 12.79 4.96
C LEU A 166 -2.32 14.28 4.79
N VAL A 167 -3.13 14.88 5.68
CA VAL A 167 -3.37 16.33 5.70
C VAL A 167 -2.06 17.09 5.97
N ALA A 168 -1.23 16.62 6.90
CA ALA A 168 0.07 17.23 7.17
C ALA A 168 1.02 17.16 5.96
N ASP A 169 0.92 16.09 5.17
CA ASP A 169 1.72 15.84 3.96
C ASP A 169 1.00 16.30 2.66
N THR A 170 0.00 17.18 2.75
CA THR A 170 -0.82 17.60 1.59
C THR A 170 0.04 18.10 0.42
N ASN A 171 -0.16 17.51 -0.76
CA ASN A 171 0.40 17.99 -2.00
C ASN A 171 -0.49 19.08 -2.62
N GLN A 172 -0.23 20.33 -2.23
CA GLN A 172 -1.04 21.47 -2.67
C GLN A 172 -1.10 21.62 -4.20
N LEU A 173 -0.04 21.27 -4.93
CA LEU A 173 -0.03 21.36 -6.39
C LEU A 173 -1.03 20.39 -7.04
N VAL A 174 -1.14 19.18 -6.48
CA VAL A 174 -2.14 18.19 -6.91
C VAL A 174 -3.54 18.67 -6.55
N VAL A 175 -3.76 19.14 -5.32
CA VAL A 175 -5.07 19.61 -4.84
C VAL A 175 -5.58 20.81 -5.66
N ASP A 176 -4.75 21.83 -5.86
CA ASP A 176 -5.08 23.00 -6.69
C ASP A 176 -5.39 22.59 -8.14
N TYR A 177 -4.67 21.59 -8.66
CA TYR A 177 -4.96 21.01 -9.96
C TYR A 177 -6.32 20.34 -10.01
N LEU A 178 -6.64 19.45 -9.07
CA LEU A 178 -7.94 18.79 -9.01
C LEU A 178 -9.10 19.79 -8.85
N ASN A 179 -8.89 20.87 -8.10
CA ASN A 179 -9.85 21.97 -7.93
C ASN A 179 -10.05 22.82 -9.20
N GLY A 180 -9.15 22.71 -10.19
CA GLY A 180 -9.27 23.36 -11.49
C GLY A 180 -8.58 24.73 -11.58
N ASP A 181 -7.69 25.04 -10.65
CA ASP A 181 -7.00 26.34 -10.59
C ASP A 181 -6.10 26.59 -11.81
N TYR A 182 -5.68 25.52 -12.48
CA TYR A 182 -4.82 25.57 -13.68
C TYR A 182 -5.57 25.46 -15.01
N GLN A 183 -6.90 25.58 -14.99
CA GLN A 183 -7.75 25.69 -16.19
C GLN A 183 -7.53 24.54 -17.20
N ASN A 184 -7.04 24.84 -18.40
CA ASN A 184 -6.92 23.90 -19.52
C ASN A 184 -5.55 23.20 -19.61
N GLN A 185 -4.67 23.38 -18.63
CA GLN A 185 -3.36 22.73 -18.65
C GLN A 185 -3.48 21.26 -18.23
N THR A 186 -2.70 20.38 -18.84
CA THR A 186 -2.54 19.01 -18.32
C THR A 186 -1.66 19.05 -17.07
N PHE A 187 -1.79 18.04 -16.21
CA PHE A 187 -0.97 18.00 -15.01
C PHE A 187 0.52 18.01 -15.38
N LEU A 188 0.93 17.19 -16.36
CA LEU A 188 2.31 17.13 -16.88
C LEU A 188 2.87 18.49 -17.31
N GLN A 189 2.06 19.36 -17.92
CA GLN A 189 2.49 20.71 -18.29
C GLN A 189 2.82 21.55 -17.06
N ILE A 190 1.99 21.47 -16.03
CA ILE A 190 2.18 22.19 -14.76
C ILE A 190 3.44 21.69 -14.05
N VAL A 191 3.65 20.37 -14.00
CA VAL A 191 4.87 19.75 -13.45
C VAL A 191 6.11 20.28 -14.15
N THR A 192 6.09 20.24 -15.48
CA THR A 192 7.24 20.62 -16.31
C THR A 192 7.57 22.09 -16.12
N ALA A 193 6.57 22.96 -16.05
CA ALA A 193 6.76 24.38 -15.77
C ALA A 193 7.31 24.61 -14.36
N THR A 194 6.77 23.93 -13.35
CA THR A 194 7.17 24.09 -11.93
C THR A 194 8.61 23.64 -11.71
N THR A 195 9.00 22.51 -12.31
CA THR A 195 10.37 21.97 -12.24
C THR A 195 11.39 22.83 -12.98
N GLN A 196 11.01 23.52 -14.06
CA GLN A 196 11.90 24.44 -14.80
C GLN A 196 12.14 25.78 -14.09
N VAL A 197 11.21 26.22 -13.22
CA VAL A 197 11.32 27.50 -12.50
C VAL A 197 12.15 27.37 -11.21
N GLN A 198 12.36 26.15 -10.69
CA GLN A 198 13.23 25.96 -9.54
C GLN A 198 14.70 26.14 -9.92
N ALA A 199 15.38 27.08 -9.24
CA ALA A 199 16.79 27.42 -9.47
C ALA A 199 17.78 26.30 -9.08
N THR A 200 17.30 25.26 -8.40
CA THR A 200 18.06 24.08 -8.00
C THR A 200 17.34 22.86 -8.59
N PRO A 201 18.01 22.00 -9.38
CA PRO A 201 17.42 20.74 -9.83
C PRO A 201 17.00 19.94 -8.60
N ARG A 202 15.73 19.52 -8.50
CA ARG A 202 15.34 18.48 -7.54
C ARG A 202 16.05 17.20 -7.94
N THR A 203 17.03 16.78 -7.16
CA THR A 203 17.71 15.50 -7.36
C THR A 203 17.01 14.47 -6.50
N THR A 204 16.27 13.55 -7.13
CA THR A 204 15.78 12.37 -6.43
C THR A 204 16.98 11.60 -5.90
N THR A 205 17.02 11.36 -4.60
CA THR A 205 18.02 10.49 -3.98
C THR A 205 17.42 9.10 -3.84
N TYR A 206 18.18 8.08 -4.19
CA TYR A 206 17.80 6.68 -3.98
C TYR A 206 18.82 6.06 -3.04
N GLY A 207 18.33 5.31 -2.06
CA GLY A 207 19.16 4.44 -1.23
C GLY A 207 18.55 3.05 -1.16
N TYR A 208 19.42 2.05 -1.04
CA TYR A 208 19.04 0.65 -1.03
C TYR A 208 20.11 -0.17 -0.33
N LEU A 209 19.67 -1.24 0.33
CA LEU A 209 20.59 -2.23 0.89
C LEU A 209 21.50 -2.79 -0.20
N GLN A 210 22.74 -3.14 0.14
CA GLN A 210 23.71 -3.66 -0.82
C GLN A 210 23.18 -4.93 -1.51
N ASN A 211 22.43 -5.76 -0.77
CA ASN A 211 21.81 -6.99 -1.27
C ASN A 211 20.27 -6.90 -1.19
N TYR A 212 19.70 -5.76 -1.59
CA TYR A 212 18.24 -5.53 -1.56
C TYR A 212 17.45 -6.61 -2.31
N GLU A 213 18.06 -7.27 -3.31
CA GLU A 213 17.46 -8.37 -4.06
C GLU A 213 17.07 -9.56 -3.17
N PHE A 214 17.66 -9.65 -1.97
CA PHE A 214 17.26 -10.61 -0.96
C PHE A 214 15.78 -10.48 -0.61
N PHE A 215 15.33 -9.26 -0.32
CA PHE A 215 13.94 -8.98 0.02
C PHE A 215 13.08 -8.97 -1.24
N TYR A 216 13.56 -8.33 -2.32
CA TYR A 216 12.83 -8.25 -3.59
C TYR A 216 12.40 -9.63 -4.14
N ASN A 217 13.27 -10.64 -4.02
CA ASN A 217 13.02 -11.99 -4.53
C ASN A 217 12.48 -12.96 -3.47
N MET A 218 12.20 -12.48 -2.25
CA MET A 218 11.75 -13.34 -1.17
C MET A 218 10.27 -13.70 -1.33
N GLN A 219 10.00 -14.72 -2.13
CA GLN A 219 8.66 -15.27 -2.34
C GLN A 219 8.35 -16.37 -1.31
N GLN A 220 7.08 -16.77 -1.19
CA GLN A 220 6.58 -17.77 -0.23
C GLN A 220 6.69 -17.30 1.23
N CYS A 221 6.53 -16.00 1.41
CA CYS A 221 6.30 -15.36 2.69
C CYS A 221 4.81 -15.47 3.02
N GLY A 222 4.44 -16.57 3.66
CA GLY A 222 3.09 -16.73 4.18
C GLY A 222 2.86 -15.88 5.43
N TYR A 223 1.73 -15.18 5.46
CA TYR A 223 1.17 -14.70 6.73
C TYR A 223 0.86 -15.90 7.61
N TYR A 224 1.41 -15.95 8.82
CA TYR A 224 1.05 -16.96 9.79
C TYR A 224 0.18 -16.34 10.87
N SER A 225 -1.08 -16.80 10.93
CA SER A 225 -1.97 -16.56 12.05
C SER A 225 -2.13 -17.85 12.85
N PRO A 226 -1.49 -17.96 14.02
CA PRO A 226 -1.75 -19.07 14.94
C PRO A 226 -3.24 -19.14 15.33
N PRO A 227 -3.78 -20.32 15.67
CA PRO A 227 -5.15 -20.41 16.17
C PRO A 227 -5.37 -19.51 17.39
N GLY A 228 -6.38 -18.63 17.32
CA GLY A 228 -6.69 -17.66 18.39
C GLY A 228 -5.80 -16.41 18.41
N SER A 229 -5.06 -16.16 17.33
CA SER A 229 -4.24 -14.98 17.10
C SER A 229 -4.78 -14.13 15.96
N ASN A 230 -4.47 -12.84 15.95
CA ASN A 230 -4.70 -11.97 14.80
C ASN A 230 -3.53 -12.00 13.80
N GLY A 231 -2.43 -12.71 14.12
CA GLY A 231 -1.21 -12.83 13.32
C GLY A 231 0.05 -12.50 14.12
N ILE A 232 1.22 -12.89 13.60
CA ILE A 232 2.52 -12.68 14.26
C ILE A 232 3.50 -11.89 13.38
N CYS A 233 3.00 -10.87 12.68
CA CYS A 233 3.69 -10.12 11.62
C CYS A 233 5.05 -9.55 12.04
N GLY A 234 5.20 -8.99 13.25
CA GLY A 234 6.49 -8.48 13.71
C GLY A 234 7.54 -9.56 13.91
N TYR A 235 7.15 -10.78 14.30
CA TYR A 235 8.08 -11.91 14.39
C TYR A 235 8.48 -12.45 13.02
N ILE A 236 7.56 -12.44 12.06
CA ILE A 236 7.83 -12.75 10.65
C ILE A 236 8.85 -11.76 10.11
N ALA A 237 8.62 -10.47 10.33
CA ALA A 237 9.51 -9.40 9.89
C ALA A 237 10.88 -9.48 10.60
N LEU A 238 10.93 -9.76 11.91
CA LEU A 238 12.18 -10.00 12.63
C LEU A 238 12.95 -11.19 12.06
N GLY A 239 12.27 -12.29 11.73
CA GLY A 239 12.88 -13.45 11.09
C GLY A 239 13.54 -13.11 9.75
N MET A 240 12.96 -12.18 8.98
CA MET A 240 13.54 -11.67 7.74
C MET A 240 14.85 -10.90 7.96
N LEU A 241 14.87 -10.03 8.97
CA LEU A 241 16.07 -9.27 9.36
C LEU A 241 17.20 -10.21 9.79
N ILE A 242 16.88 -11.18 10.64
CA ILE A 242 17.83 -12.21 11.09
C ILE A 242 18.37 -13.00 9.91
N ALA A 243 17.52 -13.43 8.98
CA ALA A 243 17.93 -14.17 7.80
C ALA A 243 18.81 -13.35 6.84
N TYR A 244 18.51 -12.06 6.65
CA TYR A 244 19.37 -11.16 5.88
C TYR A 244 20.77 -11.10 6.49
N LYS A 245 20.82 -10.88 7.81
CA LYS A 245 22.07 -10.79 8.57
C LYS A 245 22.84 -12.12 8.57
N GLU A 246 22.18 -13.26 8.76
CA GLU A 246 22.80 -14.60 8.68
C GLU A 246 23.46 -14.82 7.31
N LYS A 247 22.74 -14.49 6.23
CA LYS A 247 23.22 -14.72 4.86
C LYS A 247 24.40 -13.83 4.48
N TYR A 248 24.37 -12.55 4.84
CA TYR A 248 25.34 -11.56 4.39
C TYR A 248 26.37 -11.16 5.44
N ASN A 249 26.24 -11.66 6.68
CA ASN A 249 27.25 -11.58 7.72
C ASN A 249 27.64 -13.00 8.18
N SER A 250 28.29 -13.75 7.28
CA SER A 250 28.63 -15.18 7.40
C SER A 250 29.56 -15.57 8.55
N SER A 251 30.00 -14.61 9.37
CA SER A 251 30.75 -14.86 10.61
C SER A 251 29.81 -15.09 11.81
N ALA A 252 28.51 -14.86 11.63
CA ALA A 252 27.56 -14.73 12.69
C ALA A 252 26.69 -15.99 12.84
N ASN A 253 26.54 -16.47 14.07
CA ASN A 253 25.65 -17.57 14.45
C ASN A 253 24.23 -17.03 14.74
N TYR A 254 23.64 -16.27 13.81
CA TYR A 254 22.39 -15.55 14.04
C TYR A 254 21.16 -16.44 13.96
N MET A 255 21.23 -17.55 13.23
CA MET A 255 20.11 -18.46 13.05
C MET A 255 20.57 -19.91 12.90
N ASP A 256 19.75 -20.85 13.36
CA ASP A 256 20.00 -22.27 13.09
C ASP A 256 19.67 -22.61 11.64
N ASP A 257 20.52 -23.43 11.01
CA ASP A 257 20.37 -23.86 9.60
C ASP A 257 18.99 -24.44 9.28
N ILE A 258 18.28 -25.02 10.25
CA ILE A 258 16.93 -25.58 10.05
C ILE A 258 15.93 -24.55 9.52
N TYR A 259 16.11 -23.28 9.87
CA TYR A 259 15.22 -22.19 9.45
C TYR A 259 15.54 -21.64 8.05
N TRP A 260 16.77 -21.86 7.57
CA TRP A 260 17.27 -21.29 6.30
C TRP A 260 17.54 -22.33 5.21
N SER A 261 17.76 -23.59 5.59
CA SER A 261 18.10 -24.68 4.67
C SER A 261 16.97 -25.08 3.72
N ASP A 262 15.74 -24.63 4.00
CA ASP A 262 14.62 -24.77 3.08
C ASP A 262 14.80 -23.80 1.90
N PRO A 263 14.92 -24.30 0.65
CA PRO A 263 15.08 -23.45 -0.54
C PRO A 263 13.89 -22.54 -0.82
N THR A 264 12.74 -22.79 -0.18
CA THR A 264 11.56 -21.91 -0.24
C THR A 264 11.51 -20.87 0.88
N HIS A 265 12.43 -20.96 1.86
CA HIS A 265 12.49 -20.12 3.05
C HIS A 265 11.18 -20.08 3.89
N ASN A 266 10.28 -21.07 3.73
CA ASN A 266 9.04 -21.13 4.51
C ASN A 266 9.33 -21.27 6.01
N ASN A 267 10.43 -21.95 6.37
CA ASN A 267 10.88 -22.11 7.75
C ASN A 267 11.35 -20.80 8.40
N LEU A 268 11.39 -19.67 7.69
CA LEU A 268 11.60 -18.37 8.33
C LEU A 268 10.33 -17.80 8.96
N LYS A 269 9.15 -18.13 8.40
CA LYS A 269 7.94 -17.30 8.58
C LYS A 269 6.65 -18.08 8.80
N GLY A 270 6.53 -19.29 8.23
CA GLY A 270 5.26 -20.02 8.14
C GLY A 270 5.17 -21.24 9.06
N GLY A 271 4.08 -21.35 9.82
CA GLY A 271 3.77 -22.55 10.62
C GLY A 271 4.58 -22.68 11.92
N THR A 272 4.31 -23.75 12.67
CA THR A 272 4.89 -23.97 14.01
C THR A 272 6.36 -24.37 14.01
N ASP A 273 6.93 -24.67 12.86
CA ASP A 273 8.35 -25.04 12.74
C ASP A 273 9.21 -23.86 12.25
N SER A 274 8.60 -22.68 12.06
CA SER A 274 9.29 -21.50 11.56
C SER A 274 10.10 -20.75 12.62
N LEU A 275 11.07 -19.96 12.19
CA LEU A 275 11.79 -19.00 13.04
C LEU A 275 10.81 -18.01 13.66
N ALA A 276 9.86 -17.47 12.90
CA ALA A 276 8.84 -16.56 13.44
C ALA A 276 8.07 -17.19 14.61
N TRP A 277 7.63 -18.44 14.48
CA TRP A 277 6.99 -19.16 15.59
C TRP A 277 7.94 -19.44 16.75
N HIS A 278 9.20 -19.79 16.46
CA HIS A 278 10.21 -20.01 17.49
C HIS A 278 10.47 -18.73 18.31
N LEU A 279 10.61 -17.59 17.64
CA LEU A 279 10.75 -16.26 18.25
C LEU A 279 9.53 -15.97 19.13
N ARG A 280 8.32 -16.06 18.57
CA ARG A 280 7.06 -15.81 19.28
C ARG A 280 6.86 -16.72 20.49
N SER A 281 7.08 -18.02 20.35
CA SER A 281 6.71 -19.01 21.37
C SER A 281 7.73 -19.17 22.49
N ASN A 282 8.99 -18.78 22.26
CA ASN A 282 10.08 -18.97 23.25
C ASN A 282 10.59 -17.66 23.84
N TYR A 283 10.42 -16.54 23.14
CA TYR A 283 10.99 -15.25 23.53
C TYR A 283 10.00 -14.08 23.50
N GLY A 284 8.89 -14.22 22.75
CA GLY A 284 7.82 -13.23 22.67
C GLY A 284 6.77 -13.38 23.77
N SER A 285 5.99 -12.33 23.98
CA SER A 285 4.87 -12.29 24.93
C SER A 285 3.50 -12.12 24.26
N ASP A 286 3.44 -11.39 23.14
CA ASP A 286 2.20 -10.92 22.53
C ASP A 286 2.21 -11.11 21.01
N ASP A 287 1.03 -11.24 20.41
CA ASP A 287 0.86 -11.41 18.96
C ASP A 287 0.82 -10.08 18.20
N SER A 288 0.22 -9.05 18.81
CA SER A 288 0.42 -7.66 18.37
C SER A 288 1.79 -7.19 18.87
N THR A 289 2.60 -6.66 17.96
CA THR A 289 3.99 -6.32 18.28
C THR A 289 4.36 -4.96 17.75
N TYR A 290 5.07 -4.18 18.57
CA TYR A 290 5.72 -2.94 18.20
C TYR A 290 7.24 -3.06 18.34
N SER A 291 7.98 -1.99 18.02
CA SER A 291 9.45 -2.03 18.01
C SER A 291 10.08 -2.48 19.34
N THR A 292 9.48 -2.13 20.49
CA THR A 292 10.01 -2.53 21.80
C THR A 292 9.75 -4.01 22.11
N THR A 293 8.57 -4.57 21.80
CA THR A 293 8.31 -6.04 21.89
C THR A 293 9.31 -6.83 21.05
N ILE A 294 9.57 -6.36 19.81
CA ILE A 294 10.53 -7.01 18.92
C ILE A 294 11.97 -6.86 19.43
N LYS A 295 12.33 -5.69 19.99
CA LYS A 295 13.64 -5.51 20.62
C LYS A 295 13.85 -6.49 21.77
N GLU A 296 12.90 -6.62 22.68
CA GLU A 296 13.00 -7.52 23.84
C GLU A 296 13.10 -8.98 23.38
N THR A 297 12.24 -9.40 22.44
CA THR A 297 12.28 -10.72 21.82
C THR A 297 13.65 -11.00 21.19
N SER A 298 14.15 -10.05 20.38
CA SER A 298 15.43 -10.19 19.68
C SER A 298 16.61 -10.25 20.65
N GLN A 299 16.61 -9.42 21.70
CA GLN A 299 17.63 -9.44 22.75
C GLN A 299 17.66 -10.78 23.47
N ALA A 300 16.50 -11.33 23.84
CA ALA A 300 16.41 -12.62 24.51
C ALA A 300 16.90 -13.76 23.59
N TYR A 301 16.49 -13.75 22.32
CA TYR A 301 16.93 -14.71 21.31
C TYR A 301 18.46 -14.70 21.13
N PHE A 302 19.06 -13.54 20.87
CA PHE A 302 20.51 -13.45 20.66
C PHE A 302 21.32 -13.71 21.94
N THR A 303 20.81 -13.32 23.11
CA THR A 303 21.40 -13.69 24.41
C THR A 303 21.43 -15.21 24.57
N GLY A 304 20.33 -15.89 24.26
CA GLY A 304 20.26 -17.36 24.30
C GLY A 304 21.25 -18.04 23.36
N ARG A 305 21.59 -17.38 22.24
CA ARG A 305 22.59 -17.85 21.26
C ARG A 305 24.04 -17.46 21.60
N GLY A 306 24.26 -16.65 22.64
CA GLY A 306 25.59 -16.13 22.97
C GLY A 306 26.12 -15.14 21.92
N VAL A 307 25.22 -14.48 21.21
CA VAL A 307 25.53 -13.52 20.14
C VAL A 307 25.32 -12.10 20.66
N VAL A 308 26.25 -11.20 20.32
CA VAL A 308 26.12 -9.77 20.61
C VAL A 308 25.79 -9.03 19.32
N VAL A 309 24.65 -8.35 19.33
CA VAL A 309 24.16 -7.47 18.27
C VAL A 309 23.69 -6.16 18.89
N ASN A 310 23.67 -5.08 18.11
CA ASN A 310 23.08 -3.83 18.58
C ASN A 310 21.60 -3.76 18.17
N HIS A 311 20.78 -3.17 19.04
CA HIS A 311 19.34 -3.08 18.86
C HIS A 311 18.88 -1.64 18.99
N VAL A 312 18.32 -1.09 17.92
CA VAL A 312 17.69 0.22 17.93
C VAL A 312 16.17 0.02 17.87
N SER A 313 15.45 0.68 18.78
CA SER A 313 13.98 0.70 18.81
C SER A 313 13.59 2.11 19.18
N GLU A 314 12.86 2.76 18.27
CA GLU A 314 12.46 4.15 18.40
C GLU A 314 10.97 4.27 18.14
N TRP A 315 10.28 5.02 19.00
CA TRP A 315 8.88 5.36 18.83
C TRP A 315 8.74 6.65 18.02
N TRP A 316 7.56 6.83 17.43
CA TRP A 316 7.21 8.07 16.73
C TRP A 316 7.55 9.31 17.58
N GLY A 317 8.13 10.33 16.93
CA GLY A 317 8.67 11.53 17.58
C GLY A 317 10.13 11.42 18.02
N SER A 318 10.70 10.20 18.08
CA SER A 318 12.11 9.94 18.42
C SER A 318 12.98 9.55 17.22
N PHE A 319 12.38 9.29 16.06
CA PHE A 319 13.09 9.06 14.80
C PHE A 319 12.55 9.96 13.68
N THR A 320 13.32 10.08 12.60
CA THR A 320 12.93 10.80 11.39
C THR A 320 12.94 9.86 10.18
N LYS A 321 12.37 10.29 9.05
CA LYS A 321 12.57 9.60 7.76
C LYS A 321 14.06 9.41 7.47
N GLY A 322 14.90 10.40 7.81
CA GLY A 322 16.37 10.33 7.76
C GLY A 322 16.97 9.17 8.55
N THR A 323 16.44 8.87 9.74
CA THR A 323 16.90 7.73 10.55
C THR A 323 16.71 6.39 9.83
N ILE A 324 15.61 6.23 9.08
CA ILE A 324 15.35 5.03 8.29
C ILE A 324 16.30 4.98 7.08
N MET A 325 16.49 6.12 6.40
CA MET A 325 17.39 6.23 5.25
C MET A 325 18.84 5.92 5.62
N ASP A 326 19.37 6.54 6.68
CA ASP A 326 20.73 6.31 7.18
C ASP A 326 20.94 4.82 7.52
N SER A 327 19.94 4.18 8.12
CA SER A 327 19.99 2.74 8.42
C SER A 327 20.10 1.89 7.15
N ILE A 328 19.30 2.20 6.12
CA ILE A 328 19.34 1.50 4.83
C ILE A 328 20.70 1.72 4.15
N ASP A 329 21.22 2.94 4.18
CA ASP A 329 22.55 3.28 3.63
C ASP A 329 23.69 2.55 4.36
N ASP A 330 23.53 2.28 5.65
CA ASP A 330 24.43 1.46 6.48
C ASP A 330 24.21 -0.07 6.32
N ASP A 331 23.48 -0.50 5.29
CA ASP A 331 23.12 -1.90 4.99
C ASP A 331 22.34 -2.61 6.11
N ASN A 332 21.53 -1.85 6.86
CA ASN A 332 20.64 -2.37 7.90
C ASN A 332 19.16 -2.23 7.49
N PRO A 333 18.47 -3.34 7.13
CA PRO A 333 17.03 -3.31 6.91
C PRO A 333 16.28 -2.81 8.15
N VAL A 334 15.20 -2.08 7.93
CA VAL A 334 14.41 -1.46 9.01
C VAL A 334 13.06 -2.15 9.11
N LEU A 335 12.71 -2.58 10.31
CA LEU A 335 11.34 -2.96 10.65
C LEU A 335 10.53 -1.70 10.88
N ILE A 336 9.51 -1.48 10.06
CA ILE A 336 8.57 -0.38 10.21
C ILE A 336 7.26 -0.95 10.73
N PHE A 337 6.76 -0.38 11.83
CA PHE A 337 5.45 -0.70 12.35
C PHE A 337 4.46 0.39 11.96
N GLY A 338 3.42 -0.01 11.24
CA GLY A 338 2.19 0.77 11.19
C GLY A 338 1.56 0.78 12.58
N SER A 339 0.88 1.88 12.93
CA SER A 339 0.17 2.02 14.19
C SER A 339 -1.25 2.47 13.88
N LEU A 340 -2.16 1.52 13.63
CA LEU A 340 -3.58 1.80 13.80
C LEU A 340 -3.96 1.47 15.23
N PHE A 341 -4.82 2.24 15.87
CA PHE A 341 -5.25 1.99 17.25
C PHE A 341 -6.05 0.68 17.39
N ASN A 342 -5.77 -0.10 18.46
CA ASN A 342 -6.38 -1.40 18.80
C ASN A 342 -7.63 -1.16 19.65
N PRO A 343 -8.81 -1.49 19.14
CA PRO A 343 -10.06 -1.24 19.86
C PRO A 343 -10.35 -2.24 21.00
N GLN A 344 -9.65 -3.38 21.10
CA GLN A 344 -9.87 -4.33 22.20
C GLN A 344 -9.22 -3.87 23.49
N ASN A 345 -8.25 -2.97 23.38
CA ASN A 345 -7.57 -2.36 24.50
C ASN A 345 -7.21 -0.90 24.12
N PRO A 346 -7.88 0.11 24.70
CA PRO A 346 -7.65 1.52 24.37
C PRO A 346 -6.25 2.05 24.73
N ASP A 347 -5.37 1.20 25.26
CA ASP A 347 -3.95 1.47 25.47
C ASP A 347 -3.04 0.75 24.42
N ASP A 348 -3.58 0.20 23.33
CA ASP A 348 -2.89 -0.68 22.38
C ASP A 348 -3.15 -0.31 20.89
N ASN A 349 -2.37 -0.86 19.95
CA ASN A 349 -2.46 -0.64 18.50
C ASN A 349 -2.56 -1.98 17.71
N ILE A 350 -3.35 -2.04 16.61
CA ILE A 350 -3.21 -3.09 15.59
C ILE A 350 -1.96 -2.74 14.79
N ASP A 351 -0.89 -3.44 15.14
CA ASP A 351 0.42 -3.22 14.56
C ASP A 351 0.67 -4.22 13.44
N HIS A 352 1.02 -3.72 12.24
CA HIS A 352 1.61 -4.55 11.20
C HIS A 352 3.07 -4.17 10.99
N GLY A 353 3.97 -5.14 11.14
CA GLY A 353 5.40 -4.98 10.93
C GLY A 353 5.80 -5.34 9.50
N VAL A 354 6.40 -4.39 8.77
CA VAL A 354 6.93 -4.59 7.42
C VAL A 354 8.43 -4.32 7.39
N VAL A 355 9.15 -4.89 6.42
CA VAL A 355 10.59 -4.66 6.27
C VAL A 355 10.84 -3.64 5.16
N ALA A 356 11.35 -2.46 5.51
CA ALA A 356 11.85 -1.48 4.54
C ALA A 356 13.31 -1.77 4.19
N TYR A 357 13.61 -1.72 2.89
CA TYR A 357 14.93 -2.11 2.36
C TYR A 357 15.41 -1.24 1.18
N LYS A 358 14.57 -0.32 0.69
CA LYS A 358 14.94 0.76 -0.23
C LYS A 358 14.17 2.02 0.13
N TYR A 359 14.65 3.16 -0.35
CA TYR A 359 13.89 4.40 -0.33
C TYR A 359 14.14 5.23 -1.58
N SER A 360 13.20 6.13 -1.86
CA SER A 360 13.40 7.29 -2.72
C SER A 360 13.10 8.54 -1.90
N ASP A 361 14.05 9.44 -1.78
CA ASP A 361 13.92 10.68 -1.02
C ASP A 361 13.85 11.90 -1.94
N GLU A 362 12.97 12.82 -1.57
CA GLU A 362 12.59 14.01 -2.35
C GLU A 362 12.45 13.70 -3.85
N SER A 363 11.63 12.70 -4.18
CA SER A 363 11.37 12.33 -5.56
C SER A 363 10.30 13.21 -6.19
N GLY A 364 10.72 14.01 -7.18
CA GLY A 364 9.83 14.46 -8.24
C GLY A 364 8.64 15.32 -7.79
N LEU A 365 7.56 15.19 -8.55
CA LEU A 365 6.35 16.00 -8.46
C LEU A 365 5.53 15.74 -7.19
N PHE A 366 5.55 14.49 -6.74
CA PHE A 366 4.73 14.05 -5.62
C PHE A 366 5.46 14.23 -4.27
N GLY A 367 6.78 14.47 -4.29
CA GLY A 367 7.50 15.19 -3.24
C GLY A 367 7.80 14.44 -1.95
N ASP A 368 7.30 13.22 -1.78
CA ASP A 368 7.45 12.47 -0.53
C ASP A 368 8.60 11.48 -0.57
N THR A 369 9.30 11.35 0.56
CA THR A 369 10.12 10.17 0.83
C THR A 369 9.22 8.94 0.84
N THR A 370 9.51 7.97 -0.01
CA THR A 370 8.83 6.68 -0.02
C THR A 370 9.79 5.56 0.31
N PHE A 371 9.33 4.60 1.08
CA PHE A 371 10.10 3.40 1.42
C PHE A 371 9.54 2.22 0.62
N THR A 372 10.41 1.45 -0.02
CA THR A 372 10.02 0.15 -0.58
C THR A 372 10.11 -0.88 0.54
N ALA A 373 8.98 -1.52 0.82
CA ALA A 373 8.83 -2.48 1.88
C ALA A 373 8.33 -3.85 1.37
N HIS A 374 8.77 -4.88 2.08
CA HIS A 374 8.26 -6.23 1.96
C HIS A 374 7.28 -6.48 3.10
N TYR A 375 6.01 -6.74 2.79
CA TYR A 375 4.93 -6.82 3.78
C TYR A 375 4.86 -8.14 4.55
N GLY A 376 5.60 -9.14 4.09
CA GLY A 376 5.58 -10.48 4.68
C GLY A 376 4.47 -11.35 4.08
N TRP A 377 3.87 -10.92 2.97
CA TRP A 377 2.86 -11.62 2.19
C TRP A 377 3.37 -11.92 0.78
N ASP A 378 2.96 -13.07 0.25
CA ASP A 378 3.24 -13.48 -1.11
C ASP A 378 2.71 -12.50 -2.15
N GLY A 379 3.60 -12.04 -3.04
CA GLY A 379 3.28 -11.05 -4.06
C GLY A 379 3.27 -9.60 -3.57
N TYR A 380 3.63 -9.35 -2.30
CA TYR A 380 3.74 -8.01 -1.70
C TYR A 380 5.17 -7.74 -1.19
N GLU A 381 6.17 -8.12 -2.00
CA GLU A 381 7.59 -7.91 -1.72
C GLU A 381 8.04 -6.48 -2.06
N ASN A 382 7.26 -5.76 -2.88
CA ASN A 382 7.63 -4.51 -3.54
C ASN A 382 6.53 -3.46 -3.40
N ILE A 383 6.24 -3.07 -2.16
CA ILE A 383 5.22 -2.06 -1.87
C ILE A 383 5.88 -0.74 -1.50
N TYR A 384 5.48 0.33 -2.16
CA TYR A 384 5.91 1.68 -1.84
C TYR A 384 4.95 2.27 -0.81
N VAL A 385 5.51 2.67 0.34
CA VAL A 385 4.76 3.26 1.46
C VAL A 385 5.31 4.64 1.82
N SER A 386 4.39 5.53 2.19
CA SER A 386 4.67 6.87 2.70
C SER A 386 3.79 7.15 3.93
N GLY A 387 4.06 8.26 4.61
CA GLY A 387 3.30 8.71 5.78
C GLY A 387 4.05 8.59 7.11
N LEU A 388 3.30 8.62 8.21
CA LEU A 388 3.83 8.45 9.57
C LEU A 388 3.86 6.98 9.96
N PHE A 389 4.95 6.57 10.59
CA PHE A 389 5.12 5.24 11.16
C PHE A 389 5.10 5.31 12.68
N GLY A 390 4.49 4.32 13.33
CA GLY A 390 4.29 4.32 14.79
C GLY A 390 5.58 4.04 15.56
N SER A 391 6.39 3.12 15.04
CA SER A 391 7.73 2.84 15.57
C SER A 391 8.61 2.13 14.56
N ILE A 392 9.92 2.12 14.82
CA ILE A 392 10.90 1.39 14.00
C ILE A 392 11.80 0.51 14.86
N TYR A 393 12.24 -0.61 14.28
CA TYR A 393 13.27 -1.48 14.87
C TYR A 393 14.39 -1.73 13.88
N ILE A 394 15.64 -1.68 14.35
CA ILE A 394 16.84 -1.96 13.55
C ILE A 394 17.71 -2.97 14.30
N LEU A 395 18.09 -4.04 13.60
CA LEU A 395 19.09 -5.01 14.04
C LEU A 395 20.44 -4.66 13.41
N GLN A 396 21.42 -4.27 14.23
CA GLN A 396 22.74 -3.80 13.78
C GLN A 396 23.83 -4.82 14.05
#